data_AF-Q2G7D1-F1
#
_entry.id   AF-Q2G7D1-F1
#
_cell.length_a   1.000
_cell.length_b   1.000
_cell.length_c   1.000
_cell.angle_alpha   90.00
_cell.angle_beta   90.00
_cell.angle_gamma   90.00
#
_symmetry.space_group_name_H-M   'P 1'
#
loop_
_entity.id
_entity.type
_entity.pdbx_description
1 polymer ?
#
loop_
_entity_poly.entity_id
_entity_poly.type
_entity_poly.pdbx_seq_one_letter_code
_entity_poly.pdbx_strand_id
1 'polypeptide(L)'
;MADLRLARRIFRGAAIYGFIVLPPMLLAPWPQKGPEVLVGFVGLALVFQAVFWIIGGDPRRYRPVMLAAIAEKLVFGVPALVLVAQGRTEPVVGFFAAMDVLLAAAFMVAYRATPPDPPA
;
A
#
# COMPACT_ATOMS: atom_id res chain seq x y z
N MET A 1 5.17 17.35 16.78
CA MET A 1 6.41 16.67 16.30
C MET A 1 6.37 15.15 16.45
N ALA A 2 5.75 14.60 17.50
CA ALA A 2 5.56 13.16 17.65
C ALA A 2 4.74 12.54 16.50
N ASP A 3 3.76 13.28 16.00
CA ASP A 3 2.82 12.80 14.97
C ASP A 3 3.46 12.63 13.59
N LEU A 4 4.37 13.54 13.23
CA LEU A 4 5.15 13.42 11.99
C LEU A 4 6.13 12.24 12.05
N ARG A 5 6.64 11.91 13.23
CA ARG A 5 7.49 10.73 13.42
C ARG A 5 6.69 9.44 13.25
N LEU A 6 5.43 9.40 13.70
CA LEU A 6 4.53 8.28 13.49
C LEU A 6 4.25 8.07 12.00
N ALA A 7 3.80 9.11 11.29
CA ALA A 7 3.52 9.04 9.86
C ALA A 7 4.75 8.58 9.07
N ARG A 8 5.93 9.16 9.35
CA ARG A 8 7.19 8.73 8.75
C ARG A 8 7.49 7.26 8.94
N ARG A 9 7.30 6.73 10.15
CA ARG A 9 7.56 5.31 10.47
C ARG A 9 6.59 4.40 9.73
N ILE A 10 5.29 4.73 9.74
CA ILE A 10 4.25 3.95 9.07
C ILE A 10 4.55 3.86 7.56
N PHE A 11 4.75 4.99 6.89
CA PHE A 11 4.98 5.00 5.45
C PHE A 11 6.32 4.38 5.03
N ARG A 12 7.41 4.60 5.78
CA ARG A 12 8.68 3.93 5.50
C ARG A 12 8.62 2.43 5.77
N GLY A 13 7.97 2.03 6.85
CA GLY A 13 7.75 0.62 7.17
C GLY A 13 6.95 -0.09 6.08
N ALA A 14 5.87 0.53 5.61
CA ALA A 14 5.06 0.02 4.51
C ALA A 14 5.86 -0.09 3.20
N ALA A 15 6.64 0.94 2.85
CA ALA A 15 7.50 0.92 1.67
C ALA A 15 8.51 -0.24 1.72
N ILE A 16 9.20 -0.41 2.85
CA ILE A 16 10.18 -1.50 3.06
C ILE A 16 9.49 -2.86 2.94
N TYR A 17 8.36 -3.03 3.62
CA TYR A 17 7.56 -4.25 3.54
C TYR A 17 7.17 -4.58 2.09
N GLY A 18 6.65 -3.61 1.35
CA GLY A 18 6.27 -3.82 -0.05
C GLY A 18 7.45 -4.16 -0.95
N PHE A 19 8.60 -3.51 -0.77
CA PHE A 19 9.83 -3.86 -1.51
C PHE A 19 10.38 -5.24 -1.16
N ILE A 20 10.06 -5.80 0.00
CA ILE A 20 10.44 -7.17 0.34
C ILE A 20 9.46 -8.17 -0.29
N VAL A 21 8.16 -7.88 -0.23
CA VAL A 21 7.11 -8.85 -0.61
C VAL A 21 6.86 -8.89 -2.12
N LEU A 22 6.92 -7.77 -2.82
CA LEU A 22 6.51 -7.66 -4.23
C LEU A 22 7.56 -8.20 -5.24
N PRO A 23 8.86 -7.89 -5.14
CA PRO A 23 9.83 -8.35 -6.16
C PRO A 23 9.91 -9.87 -6.34
N PRO A 24 9.82 -10.71 -5.29
CA PRO A 24 9.78 -12.16 -5.47
C PRO A 24 8.68 -12.63 -6.43
N MET A 25 7.54 -11.92 -6.49
CA MET A 25 6.43 -12.26 -7.39
C MET A 25 6.77 -12.04 -8.87
N LEU A 26 7.66 -11.08 -9.18
CA LEU A 26 8.13 -10.84 -10.56
C LEU A 26 9.17 -11.86 -11.02
N LEU A 27 9.91 -12.42 -10.07
CA LEU A 27 10.96 -13.41 -10.31
C LEU A 27 10.43 -14.85 -10.38
N ALA A 28 9.24 -15.09 -9.81
CA ALA A 28 8.56 -16.37 -9.91
C ALA A 28 8.03 -16.62 -11.35
N PRO A 29 7.82 -17.89 -11.75
CA PRO A 29 7.20 -18.21 -13.03
C PRO A 29 5.85 -17.52 -13.20
N TRP A 30 5.63 -16.90 -14.36
CA TRP A 30 4.41 -16.16 -14.61
C TRP A 30 3.21 -17.07 -14.94
N PRO A 31 1.98 -16.62 -14.65
CA PRO A 31 0.78 -17.33 -15.06
C PRO A 31 0.73 -17.52 -16.57
N GLN A 32 0.22 -18.68 -17.01
CA GLN A 32 0.05 -18.97 -18.44
C GLN A 32 -0.97 -18.04 -19.13
N LYS A 33 -1.91 -17.48 -18.36
CA LYS A 33 -2.95 -16.55 -18.83
C LYS A 33 -2.83 -15.22 -18.11
N GLY A 34 -2.92 -14.13 -18.87
CA GLY A 34 -2.84 -12.76 -18.34
C GLY A 34 -1.56 -12.42 -17.58
N PRO A 35 -0.35 -12.83 -18.02
CA PRO A 35 0.90 -12.47 -17.34
C PRO A 35 1.08 -10.95 -17.22
N GLU A 36 0.59 -10.16 -18.19
CA GLU A 36 0.62 -8.71 -18.17
C GLU A 36 -0.17 -8.10 -17.00
N VAL A 37 -1.22 -8.78 -16.53
CA VAL A 37 -2.00 -8.33 -15.37
C VAL A 37 -1.17 -8.48 -14.09
N LEU A 38 -0.50 -9.62 -13.91
CA LEU A 38 0.38 -9.84 -12.75
C LEU A 38 1.56 -8.87 -12.77
N VAL A 39 2.28 -8.82 -13.90
CA VAL A 39 3.48 -7.98 -14.03
C VAL A 39 3.12 -6.50 -13.90
N GLY A 40 2.03 -6.07 -14.54
CA GLY A 40 1.55 -4.69 -14.46
C GLY A 40 1.07 -4.31 -13.06
N PHE A 41 0.29 -5.17 -12.40
CA PHE A 41 -0.19 -4.93 -11.04
C PHE A 41 0.96 -4.84 -10.04
N VAL A 42 1.87 -5.81 -10.05
CA VAL A 42 3.03 -5.82 -9.14
C VAL A 42 3.97 -4.65 -9.43
N GLY A 43 4.18 -4.32 -10.71
CA GLY A 43 4.97 -3.16 -11.11
C GLY A 43 4.37 -1.84 -10.62
N LEU A 44 3.06 -1.66 -10.76
CA LEU A 44 2.36 -0.48 -10.23
C LEU A 44 2.46 -0.42 -8.71
N ALA A 45 2.27 -1.55 -8.02
CA ALA A 45 2.39 -1.63 -6.57
C ALA A 45 3.82 -1.27 -6.09
N LEU A 46 4.86 -1.65 -6.85
CA LEU A 46 6.25 -1.24 -6.58
C LEU A 46 6.46 0.26 -6.72
N VAL A 47 5.84 0.90 -7.73
CA VAL A 47 5.86 2.37 -7.86
C VAL A 47 5.23 3.03 -6.62
N PHE A 48 4.14 2.47 -6.10
CA PHE A 48 3.54 2.97 -4.86
C PHE A 48 4.44 2.81 -3.63
N GLN A 49 5.34 1.82 -3.59
CA GLN A 49 6.33 1.74 -2.51
C GLN A 49 7.30 2.94 -2.56
N ALA A 50 7.67 3.41 -3.75
CA ALA A 50 8.43 4.65 -3.89
C ALA A 50 7.60 5.88 -3.45
N VAL A 51 6.31 5.93 -3.78
CA VAL A 51 5.41 6.99 -3.30
C VAL A 51 5.35 7.01 -1.76
N PHE A 52 5.23 5.84 -1.12
CA PHE A 52 5.23 5.74 0.35
C PHE A 52 6.57 6.20 0.94
N TRP A 53 7.69 5.89 0.28
CA TRP A 53 9.00 6.39 0.69
C TRP A 53 9.09 7.92 0.65
N ILE A 54 8.56 8.54 -0.42
CA ILE A 54 8.48 10.00 -0.58
C ILE A 54 7.63 10.63 0.52
N ILE A 55 6.44 10.09 0.77
CA ILE A 55 5.56 10.54 1.88
C ILE A 55 6.30 10.44 3.21
N GLY A 56 7.02 9.34 3.46
CA GLY A 56 7.81 9.17 4.68
C GLY A 56 8.95 10.20 4.84
N GLY A 57 9.46 10.77 3.75
CA GLY A 57 10.44 11.86 3.77
C GLY A 57 9.87 13.12 4.43
N ASP A 58 8.75 13.60 3.89
CA ASP A 58 8.04 14.80 4.36
C ASP A 58 6.52 14.56 4.44
N PRO A 59 6.04 13.95 5.54
CA PRO A 59 4.63 13.58 5.66
C PRO A 59 3.70 14.78 5.59
N ARG A 60 4.14 15.95 6.05
CA ARG A 60 3.31 17.15 6.09
C ARG A 60 3.05 17.67 4.68
N ARG A 61 4.13 17.87 3.91
CA ARG A 61 4.07 18.32 2.52
C ARG A 61 3.26 17.37 1.63
N TYR A 62 3.38 16.06 1.85
CA TYR A 62 2.70 15.04 1.05
C TYR A 62 1.41 14.51 1.68
N ARG A 63 0.86 15.21 2.68
CA ARG A 63 -0.38 14.83 3.35
C ARG A 63 -1.56 14.57 2.40
N PRO A 64 -1.80 15.37 1.33
CA PRO A 64 -2.89 15.08 0.38
C PRO A 64 -2.73 13.73 -0.32
N VAL A 65 -1.49 13.31 -0.61
CA VAL A 65 -1.17 12.05 -1.30
C VAL A 65 -1.47 10.83 -0.42
N MET A 66 -1.50 10.98 0.91
CA MET A 66 -1.88 9.90 1.82
C MET A 66 -3.29 9.36 1.55
N LEU A 67 -4.23 10.20 1.08
CA LEU A 67 -5.57 9.75 0.71
C LEU A 67 -5.54 8.80 -0.49
N ALA A 68 -4.70 9.10 -1.48
CA ALA A 68 -4.49 8.21 -2.62
C ALA A 68 -3.79 6.91 -2.19
N ALA A 69 -2.88 6.96 -1.20
CA ALA A 69 -2.27 5.76 -0.63
C ALA A 69 -3.27 4.87 0.11
N ILE A 70 -4.23 5.46 0.84
CA ILE A 70 -5.33 4.70 1.46
C ILE A 70 -6.20 4.05 0.38
N ALA A 71 -6.54 4.81 -0.67
CA ALA A 71 -7.33 4.30 -1.77
C ALA A 71 -6.62 3.11 -2.45
N GLU A 72 -5.33 3.25 -2.81
CA GLU A 72 -4.52 2.18 -3.40
C GLU A 72 -4.65 0.86 -2.62
N LYS A 73 -4.50 0.91 -1.31
CA LYS A 73 -4.63 -0.26 -0.45
C LYS A 73 -6.03 -0.87 -0.46
N LEU A 74 -7.07 -0.03 -0.43
CA LEU A 74 -8.45 -0.51 -0.39
C LEU A 74 -8.93 -1.05 -1.75
N VAL A 75 -8.47 -0.49 -2.88
CA VAL A 75 -8.90 -0.90 -4.22
C VAL A 75 -8.47 -2.33 -4.52
N PHE A 76 -7.35 -2.79 -3.95
CA PHE A 76 -6.97 -4.21 -3.99
C PHE A 76 -7.53 -4.99 -2.79
N GLY A 77 -7.27 -4.52 -1.57
CA GLY A 77 -7.52 -5.29 -0.35
C GLY A 77 -8.99 -5.69 -0.16
N VAL A 78 -9.94 -4.77 -0.39
CA VAL A 78 -11.37 -5.07 -0.18
C VAL A 78 -11.90 -6.06 -1.24
N PRO A 79 -11.74 -5.83 -2.56
CA PRO A 79 -12.17 -6.81 -3.55
C PRO A 79 -11.50 -8.17 -3.41
N ALA A 80 -10.20 -8.21 -3.09
CA ALA A 80 -9.47 -9.47 -2.92
C ALA A 80 -10.01 -10.29 -1.74
N LEU A 81 -10.31 -9.65 -0.60
CA LEU A 81 -10.96 -10.34 0.54
C LEU A 81 -12.34 -10.88 0.17
N VAL A 82 -13.14 -10.10 -0.58
CA VAL A 82 -14.45 -10.56 -1.06
C VAL A 82 -14.31 -11.78 -1.97
N LEU A 83 -13.35 -11.79 -2.89
CA LEU A 83 -13.11 -12.91 -3.80
C LEU A 83 -12.65 -14.18 -3.05
N VAL A 84 -11.82 -14.04 -2.02
CA VAL A 84 -11.43 -15.17 -1.16
C VAL A 84 -12.62 -15.68 -0.36
N ALA A 85 -13.45 -14.79 0.21
CA ALA A 85 -14.66 -15.18 0.93
C ALA A 85 -15.68 -15.91 0.03
N GLN A 86 -15.69 -15.61 -1.27
CA GLN A 86 -16.50 -16.31 -2.29
C GLN A 86 -15.86 -17.60 -2.80
N GLY A 87 -14.66 -17.99 -2.34
CA GLY A 87 -13.93 -19.15 -2.85
C GLY A 87 -13.43 -19.00 -4.29
N ARG A 88 -13.32 -17.76 -4.79
CA ARG A 88 -12.93 -17.44 -6.17
C ARG A 88 -11.44 -17.12 -6.33
N THR A 89 -10.68 -17.15 -5.24
CA THR A 89 -9.25 -16.86 -5.21
C THR A 89 -8.59 -17.61 -4.05
N GLU A 90 -7.30 -17.91 -4.17
CA GLU A 90 -6.51 -18.64 -3.18
C GLU A 90 -6.48 -17.95 -1.81
N PRO A 91 -6.56 -18.70 -0.68
CA PRO A 91 -6.54 -18.14 0.67
C PRO A 91 -5.32 -17.27 0.98
N VAL A 92 -4.16 -17.58 0.37
CA VAL A 92 -2.92 -16.80 0.54
C VAL A 92 -3.09 -15.35 0.07
N VAL A 93 -3.92 -15.10 -0.95
CA VAL A 93 -4.23 -13.74 -1.40
C VAL A 93 -4.99 -12.99 -0.32
N GLY A 94 -5.84 -13.67 0.44
CA GLY A 94 -6.59 -13.10 1.56
C GLY A 94 -5.67 -12.60 2.68
N PHE A 95 -4.57 -13.28 2.95
CA PHE A 95 -3.56 -12.83 3.91
C PHE A 95 -2.94 -11.49 3.49
N PHE A 96 -2.50 -11.37 2.23
CA PHE A 96 -1.93 -10.13 1.72
C PHE A 96 -2.97 -9.00 1.61
N ALA A 97 -4.20 -9.33 1.20
CA ALA A 97 -5.30 -8.38 1.15
C ALA A 97 -5.67 -7.83 2.54
N ALA A 98 -5.64 -8.67 3.57
CA ALA A 98 -5.82 -8.24 4.96
C ALA A 98 -4.68 -7.30 5.41
N MET A 99 -3.43 -7.59 5.05
CA MET A 99 -2.31 -6.68 5.32
C MET A 99 -2.52 -5.31 4.67
N ASP A 100 -3.02 -5.28 3.42
CA ASP A 100 -3.33 -4.02 2.75
C ASP A 100 -4.43 -3.23 3.46
N VAL A 101 -5.50 -3.89 3.93
CA VAL A 101 -6.54 -3.21 4.72
C VAL A 101 -6.01 -2.68 6.05
N LEU A 102 -5.12 -3.41 6.73
CA LEU A 102 -4.46 -2.94 7.95
C LEU A 102 -3.55 -1.74 7.67
N LEU A 103 -2.80 -1.77 6.57
CA LEU A 103 -1.99 -0.64 6.13
C LEU A 103 -2.85 0.58 5.77
N ALA A 104 -4.01 0.37 5.11
CA ALA A 104 -4.96 1.44 4.84
C ALA A 104 -5.45 2.12 6.13
N ALA A 105 -5.75 1.32 7.17
CA ALA A 105 -6.12 1.83 8.48
C ALA A 105 -4.95 2.60 9.13
N ALA A 106 -3.72 2.09 9.05
CA ALA A 106 -2.54 2.77 9.55
C ALA A 106 -2.27 4.10 8.80
N PHE A 107 -2.46 4.13 7.48
CA PHE A 107 -2.34 5.33 6.66
C PHE A 107 -3.43 6.36 7.01
N MET A 108 -4.64 5.91 7.30
CA MET A 108 -5.71 6.78 7.80
C MET A 108 -5.35 7.41 9.16
N VAL A 109 -4.78 6.63 10.08
CA VAL A 109 -4.27 7.14 11.36
C VAL A 109 -3.15 8.16 11.12
N ALA A 110 -2.20 7.87 10.23
CA ALA A 110 -1.13 8.79 9.87
C ALA A 110 -1.65 10.10 9.26
N TYR A 111 -2.65 10.05 8.39
CA TYR A 111 -3.28 11.21 7.76
C TYR A 111 -3.97 12.12 8.78
N ARG A 112 -4.69 11.53 9.75
CA ARG A 112 -5.36 12.27 10.83
C ARG A 112 -4.36 12.90 11.80
N ALA A 113 -3.27 12.19 12.10
CA ALA A 113 -2.22 12.68 12.99
C ALA A 113 -1.34 13.75 12.33
N THR A 114 -1.24 13.77 10.99
CA THR A 114 -0.45 14.77 10.27
C THR A 114 -1.23 16.08 10.14
N PRO A 115 -0.73 17.21 10.67
CA PRO A 115 -1.40 18.50 10.51
C PRO A 115 -1.34 19.00 9.06
N PRO A 116 -2.33 19.77 8.60
CA PRO A 116 -2.27 20.42 7.28
C PRO A 116 -1.16 21.49 7.24
N ASP A 117 -0.72 21.84 6.04
CA ASP A 117 0.16 22.99 5.87
C ASP A 117 -0.57 24.28 6.26
N PRO A 118 0.15 25.26 6.85
CA PRO A 118 -0.44 26.56 7.10
C PRO A 118 -0.93 27.18 5.79
N PRO A 119 -2.05 27.91 5.79
CA PRO A 119 -2.41 28.73 4.64
C PRO A 119 -1.25 29.70 4.34
N ALA A 120 -0.97 29.89 3.04
CA ALA A 120 0.05 30.80 2.54
C ALA A 120 -0.25 32.27 2.89
#